data_AF-A0A934IYR0-F1
#
_entry.id   AF-A0A934IYR0-F1
#
_cell.length_a   1.000
_cell.length_b   1.000
_cell.length_c   1.000
_cell.angle_alpha   90.00
_cell.angle_beta   90.00
_cell.angle_gamma   90.00
#
_symmetry.space_group_name_H-M   'P 1'
#
loop_
_entity.id
_entity.type
_entity.pdbx_description
1 polymer ?
#
loop_
_entity_poly.entity_id
_entity_poly.type
_entity_poly.pdbx_seq_one_letter_code
_entity_poly.pdbx_strand_id
1 'polypeptide(L)'
;MSSSTASTEQIRFSFGDSPELADRLLALVLAGKKTATCGALRDYGHGSEPMPEVGRRDIVLNGAGEEACVIETLTIETRRFDEIEPDFTDREGEGDYATWREGHEAYFARNGGFAPEMEIVCETFRLVTVLPAGRALYAQVARPIFIVTDIESDGPTPLHNSMLSFASVAVEADGTRHGEFEAVLTPRADRKQNETTMAWWATQPEAWAAATTGAEDPAVVMPRFADWVESLAGPKVFVAAPMIFDGLWMDHYLDDYAGTRALSGPFKGRQIFRGGGICLYTMAGTLRGAPYMDWGMSKLPAEFYGHIPHTHRAIDDARGFANVLVELLQLSSQLPPIIGSKSDFR
;
A
#
# COMPACT_ATOMS: atom_id res chain seq x y z
N MET A 1 28.28 4.48 22.29
CA MET A 1 27.50 5.66 22.72
C MET A 1 26.05 5.23 22.69
N SER A 2 25.42 5.13 23.86
CA SER A 2 24.03 4.68 23.99
C SER A 2 23.11 5.77 23.43
N SER A 3 22.47 5.50 22.30
CA SER A 3 21.37 6.33 21.81
C SER A 3 20.21 6.18 22.80
N SER A 4 20.03 7.20 23.64
CA SER A 4 18.86 7.38 24.47
C SER A 4 17.69 7.73 23.55
N THR A 5 16.94 6.75 23.09
CA THR A 5 15.59 7.00 22.59
C THR A 5 14.76 7.47 23.78
N ALA A 6 14.59 8.78 23.92
CA ALA A 6 13.55 9.32 24.77
C ALA A 6 12.24 8.68 24.30
N SER A 7 11.64 7.83 25.13
CA SER A 7 10.29 7.34 24.87
C SER A 7 9.36 8.52 25.08
N THR A 8 9.06 9.25 24.01
CA THR A 8 7.99 10.24 24.04
C THR A 8 6.71 9.50 24.44
N GLU A 9 6.08 9.94 25.53
CA GLU A 9 4.88 9.30 26.07
C GLU A 9 3.79 9.27 24.99
N GLN A 10 3.20 8.10 24.73
CA GLN A 10 2.14 7.96 23.73
C GLN A 10 0.87 8.67 24.22
N ILE A 11 0.34 9.57 23.40
CA ILE A 11 -0.91 10.28 23.72
C ILE A 11 -2.10 9.49 23.19
N ARG A 12 -3.20 9.53 23.93
CA ARG A 12 -4.49 8.95 23.53
C ARG A 12 -5.46 10.09 23.25
N PHE A 13 -6.03 10.12 22.06
CA PHE A 13 -6.98 11.16 21.68
C PHE A 13 -8.05 10.64 20.72
N SER A 14 -9.16 11.36 20.63
CA SER A 14 -10.19 11.16 19.60
C SER A 14 -10.15 12.37 18.65
N PHE A 15 -10.41 12.14 17.37
CA PHE A 15 -10.64 13.24 16.45
C PHE A 15 -12.01 13.90 16.71
N GLY A 16 -12.09 15.23 16.61
CA GLY A 16 -13.34 15.96 16.77
C GLY A 16 -13.83 16.08 18.23
N ASP A 17 -15.04 16.61 18.40
CA ASP A 17 -15.67 16.95 19.68
C ASP A 17 -16.92 16.10 20.03
N SER A 18 -17.23 15.07 19.24
CA SER A 18 -18.34 14.13 19.50
C SER A 18 -17.99 12.68 19.12
N PRO A 19 -18.66 11.67 19.71
CA PRO A 19 -18.50 10.27 19.32
C PRO A 19 -18.69 10.02 17.82
N GLU A 20 -19.72 10.60 17.23
CA GLU A 20 -20.05 10.44 15.80
C GLU A 20 -18.99 11.06 14.90
N LEU A 21 -18.46 12.21 15.31
CA LEU A 21 -17.38 12.87 14.58
C LEU A 21 -16.07 12.07 14.70
N ALA A 22 -15.75 11.55 15.89
CA ALA A 22 -14.60 10.68 16.11
C ALA A 22 -14.63 9.45 15.21
N ASP A 23 -15.75 8.74 15.14
CA ASP A 23 -15.91 7.57 14.26
C ASP A 23 -15.80 7.94 12.78
N ARG A 24 -16.41 9.07 12.36
CA ARG A 24 -16.31 9.57 10.98
C ARG A 24 -14.88 9.87 10.57
N LEU A 25 -14.11 10.55 11.42
CA LEU A 25 -12.73 10.95 11.14
C LEU A 25 -11.77 9.75 11.24
N LEU A 26 -11.98 8.87 12.22
CA LEU A 26 -11.28 7.59 12.29
C LEU A 26 -11.49 6.75 11.02
N ALA A 27 -12.69 6.72 10.46
CA ALA A 27 -12.96 6.02 9.20
C ALA A 27 -12.10 6.59 8.05
N LEU A 28 -11.90 7.90 7.98
CA LEU A 28 -11.02 8.52 6.97
C LEU A 28 -9.55 8.16 7.19
N VAL A 29 -9.08 8.10 8.43
CA VAL A 29 -7.72 7.63 8.78
C VAL A 29 -7.53 6.18 8.36
N LEU A 30 -8.47 5.31 8.71
CA LEU A 30 -8.43 3.88 8.41
C LEU A 30 -8.55 3.59 6.90
N ALA A 31 -9.27 4.45 6.16
CA ALA A 31 -9.33 4.40 4.70
C ALA A 31 -8.05 4.92 4.03
N GLY A 32 -7.13 5.55 4.78
CA GLY A 32 -5.93 6.20 4.26
C GLY A 32 -6.19 7.54 3.57
N LYS A 33 -7.40 8.10 3.72
CA LYS A 33 -7.77 9.42 3.16
C LYS A 33 -7.28 10.56 4.04
N LYS A 34 -7.45 10.45 5.36
CA LYS A 34 -6.97 11.44 6.32
C LYS A 34 -5.52 11.11 6.70
N THR A 35 -4.60 11.96 6.28
CA THR A 35 -3.15 11.90 6.54
C THR A 35 -2.62 13.23 7.11
N ALA A 36 -3.52 14.17 7.39
CA ALA A 36 -3.25 15.43 8.05
C ALA A 36 -4.38 15.78 9.02
N THR A 37 -4.06 16.61 10.01
CA THR A 37 -5.05 17.20 10.93
C THR A 37 -4.54 18.55 11.43
N CYS A 38 -5.45 19.38 11.91
CA CYS A 38 -5.09 20.62 12.59
C CYS A 38 -5.84 20.81 13.92
N GLY A 39 -5.23 21.57 14.83
CA GLY A 39 -5.85 22.00 16.09
C GLY A 39 -5.43 23.42 16.45
N ALA A 40 -6.19 24.13 17.27
CA ALA A 40 -5.84 25.51 17.62
C ALA A 40 -4.58 25.54 18.50
N LEU A 41 -3.65 26.45 18.22
CA LEU A 41 -2.40 26.54 18.99
C LEU A 41 -2.66 26.75 20.49
N ARG A 42 -3.73 27.47 20.84
CA ARG A 42 -4.17 27.73 22.22
C ARG A 42 -4.54 26.47 23.01
N ASP A 43 -4.85 25.36 22.34
CA ASP A 43 -5.25 24.11 22.98
C ASP A 43 -4.03 23.27 23.39
N TYR A 44 -2.83 23.66 22.93
CA TYR A 44 -1.57 23.02 23.26
C TYR A 44 -0.76 23.82 24.29
N GLY A 45 0.00 23.11 25.13
CA GLY A 45 0.94 23.71 26.08
C GLY A 45 0.44 23.77 27.54
N HIS A 46 0.97 24.70 28.34
CA HIS A 46 0.89 24.73 29.81
C HIS A 46 -0.48 24.33 30.42
N GLY A 47 -0.61 23.07 30.84
CA GLY A 47 -1.81 22.54 31.52
C GLY A 47 -2.88 21.97 30.59
N SER A 48 -2.63 21.95 29.27
CA SER A 48 -3.52 21.44 28.21
C SER A 48 -2.86 20.25 27.49
N GLU A 49 -3.23 19.98 26.24
CA GLU A 49 -2.68 18.88 25.45
C GLU A 49 -1.20 19.14 25.10
N PRO A 50 -0.34 18.10 25.10
CA PRO A 50 1.04 18.26 24.66
C PRO A 50 1.09 18.50 23.15
N MET A 51 1.97 19.40 22.72
CA MET A 51 2.26 19.61 21.29
C MET A 51 2.56 18.28 20.59
N PRO A 52 2.13 18.07 19.34
CA PRO A 52 2.60 16.95 18.54
C PRO A 52 4.13 16.99 18.42
N GLU A 53 4.73 15.82 18.22
CA GLU A 53 6.18 15.69 18.03
C GLU A 53 6.46 14.80 16.83
N VAL A 54 7.33 15.25 15.92
CA VAL A 54 7.74 14.44 14.76
C VAL A 54 8.35 13.12 15.24
N GLY A 55 7.80 12.01 14.72
CA GLY A 55 8.18 10.65 15.09
C GLY A 55 7.43 10.09 16.31
N ARG A 56 6.63 10.89 17.03
CA ARG A 56 5.78 10.38 18.11
C ARG A 56 4.67 9.51 17.54
N ARG A 57 4.35 8.45 18.27
CA ARG A 57 3.28 7.51 17.93
C ARG A 57 2.13 7.66 18.90
N ASP A 58 1.02 8.21 18.42
CA ASP A 58 -0.17 8.47 19.23
C ASP A 58 -1.27 7.45 18.91
N ILE A 59 -2.09 7.16 19.91
CA ILE A 59 -3.19 6.21 19.84
C ILE A 59 -4.49 6.98 19.59
N VAL A 60 -5.14 6.67 18.47
CA VAL A 60 -6.45 7.23 18.12
C VAL A 60 -7.55 6.34 18.70
N LEU A 61 -8.48 6.96 19.42
CA LEU A 61 -9.65 6.33 20.00
C LEU A 61 -10.86 6.44 19.06
N ASN A 62 -11.74 5.43 19.07
CA ASN A 62 -13.05 5.50 18.42
C ASN A 62 -14.04 6.35 19.23
N GLY A 63 -15.28 6.52 18.73
CA GLY A 63 -16.34 7.25 19.41
C GLY A 63 -16.77 6.66 20.76
N ALA A 64 -16.44 5.39 21.02
CA ALA A 64 -16.64 4.72 22.30
C ALA A 64 -15.45 4.87 23.28
N GLY A 65 -14.38 5.55 22.87
CA GLY A 65 -13.16 5.72 23.67
C GLY A 65 -12.21 4.51 23.65
N GLU A 66 -12.39 3.56 22.74
CA GLU A 66 -11.54 2.37 22.60
C GLU A 66 -10.39 2.61 21.62
N GLU A 67 -9.21 2.06 21.91
CA GLU A 67 -8.00 2.23 21.09
C GLU A 67 -8.18 1.56 19.71
N ALA A 68 -8.29 2.38 18.67
CA ALA A 68 -8.66 1.94 17.32
C ALA A 68 -7.46 1.82 16.37
N CYS A 69 -6.51 2.75 16.43
CA CYS A 69 -5.27 2.69 15.66
C CYS A 69 -4.14 3.49 16.29
N VAL A 70 -2.93 3.30 15.75
CA VAL A 70 -1.74 4.09 16.06
C VAL A 70 -1.35 4.87 14.83
N ILE A 71 -1.11 6.17 14.97
CA ILE A 71 -0.56 7.05 13.94
C ILE A 71 0.83 7.55 14.33
N GLU A 72 1.65 7.94 13.36
CA GLU A 72 2.96 8.55 13.58
C GLU A 72 3.03 9.91 12.89
N THR A 73 3.31 10.96 13.66
CA THR A 73 3.47 12.33 13.14
C THR A 73 4.74 12.42 12.31
N LEU A 74 4.61 12.95 11.08
CA LEU A 74 5.69 13.08 10.10
C LEU A 74 6.20 14.51 9.99
N THR A 75 5.31 15.49 10.01
CA THR A 75 5.65 16.91 9.93
C THR A 75 4.72 17.72 10.81
N ILE A 76 5.21 18.85 11.30
CA ILE A 76 4.42 19.80 12.10
C ILE A 76 4.75 21.20 11.60
N GLU A 77 3.72 22.02 11.47
CA GLU A 77 3.86 23.43 11.11
C GLU A 77 2.74 24.25 11.77
N THR A 78 3.06 25.46 12.21
CA THR A 78 2.06 26.41 12.70
C THR A 78 1.76 27.40 11.59
N ARG A 79 0.47 27.57 11.24
CA ARG A 79 0.01 28.53 10.24
C ARG A 79 -1.24 29.25 10.75
N ARG A 80 -1.60 30.36 10.11
CA ARG A 80 -2.92 30.97 10.33
C ARG A 80 -4.00 30.17 9.61
N PHE A 81 -5.20 30.11 10.20
CA PHE A 81 -6.33 29.41 9.61
C PHE A 81 -6.70 29.94 8.21
N ASP A 82 -6.65 31.26 8.01
CA ASP A 82 -6.93 31.91 6.72
C ASP A 82 -5.83 31.76 5.66
N GLU A 83 -4.68 31.18 6.01
CA GLU A 83 -3.57 30.88 5.10
C GLU A 83 -3.52 29.39 4.71
N ILE A 84 -4.50 28.58 5.14
CA ILE A 84 -4.59 27.16 4.74
C ILE A 84 -5.01 27.04 3.29
N GLU A 85 -4.16 26.36 2.53
CA GLU A 85 -4.35 26.07 1.11
C GLU A 85 -5.10 24.74 0.90
N PRO A 86 -5.77 24.56 -0.25
CA PRO A 86 -6.53 23.34 -0.55
C PRO A 86 -5.73 22.03 -0.45
N ASP A 87 -4.44 22.02 -0.79
CA ASP A 87 -3.57 20.83 -0.68
C ASP A 87 -3.63 20.22 0.74
N PHE A 88 -3.53 21.06 1.77
CA PHE A 88 -3.59 20.58 3.14
C PHE A 88 -4.97 19.98 3.47
N THR A 89 -6.04 20.62 3.01
CA THR A 89 -7.41 20.15 3.24
C THR A 89 -7.72 18.85 2.50
N ASP A 90 -7.13 18.64 1.32
CA ASP A 90 -7.24 17.40 0.55
C ASP A 90 -6.63 16.23 1.35
N ARG A 91 -5.56 16.49 2.11
CA ARG A 91 -4.91 15.51 2.99
C ARG A 91 -5.69 15.25 4.28
N GLU A 92 -6.52 16.19 4.73
CA GLU A 92 -7.48 15.92 5.81
C GLU A 92 -8.65 15.04 5.33
N GLY A 93 -9.00 15.12 4.05
CA GLY A 93 -9.97 14.23 3.41
C GLY A 93 -11.41 14.41 3.91
N GLU A 94 -11.73 15.55 4.51
CA GLU A 94 -13.02 15.82 5.18
C GLU A 94 -14.10 16.43 4.27
N GLY A 95 -13.80 16.59 2.98
CA GLY A 95 -14.67 17.23 2.01
C GLY A 95 -13.86 18.12 1.06
N ASP A 96 -14.55 18.88 0.22
CA ASP A 96 -13.89 19.97 -0.50
C ASP A 96 -13.47 21.10 0.46
N TYR A 97 -12.65 22.04 -0.02
CA TYR A 97 -12.15 23.15 0.80
C TYR A 97 -13.26 23.94 1.50
N ALA A 98 -14.41 24.15 0.83
CA ALA A 98 -15.54 24.88 1.41
C ALA A 98 -16.19 24.12 2.58
N THR A 99 -16.41 22.82 2.40
CA THR A 99 -16.94 21.93 3.44
C THR A 99 -15.98 21.81 4.61
N TRP A 100 -14.68 21.63 4.34
CA TRP A 100 -13.63 21.59 5.36
C TRP A 100 -13.65 22.88 6.19
N ARG A 101 -13.69 24.04 5.50
CA ARG A 101 -13.67 25.35 6.14
C ARG A 101 -14.88 25.56 7.02
N GLU A 102 -16.10 25.34 6.51
CA GLU A 102 -17.33 25.47 7.29
C GLU A 102 -17.30 24.57 8.55
N GLY A 103 -16.86 23.32 8.39
CA GLY A 103 -16.75 22.37 9.50
C GLY A 103 -15.78 22.84 10.59
N HIS A 104 -14.61 23.33 10.20
CA HIS A 104 -13.58 23.80 11.13
C HIS A 104 -13.95 25.14 11.78
N GLU A 105 -14.53 26.09 11.04
CA GLU A 105 -15.04 27.35 11.60
C GLU A 105 -16.09 27.06 12.69
N ALA A 106 -17.02 26.14 12.41
CA ALA A 106 -18.03 25.72 13.39
C ALA A 106 -17.43 24.98 14.59
N TYR A 107 -16.44 24.10 14.36
CA TYR A 107 -15.71 23.40 15.42
C TYR A 107 -14.99 24.39 16.35
N PHE A 108 -14.16 25.29 15.81
CA PHE A 108 -13.42 26.27 16.61
C PHE A 108 -14.36 27.26 17.30
N ALA A 109 -15.46 27.66 16.68
CA ALA A 109 -16.47 28.53 17.32
C ALA A 109 -17.06 27.90 18.59
N ARG A 110 -17.27 26.58 18.61
CA ARG A 110 -17.75 25.84 19.80
C ARG A 110 -16.63 25.54 20.80
N ASN A 111 -15.39 25.43 20.33
CA ASN A 111 -14.22 25.02 21.11
C ASN A 111 -13.20 26.18 21.23
N GLY A 112 -13.58 27.22 21.99
CA GLY A 112 -12.66 28.32 22.35
C GLY A 112 -12.70 29.56 21.46
N GLY A 113 -13.50 29.57 20.40
CA GLY A 113 -13.75 30.72 19.53
C GLY A 113 -13.00 30.65 18.20
N PHE A 114 -13.68 31.07 17.12
CA PHE A 114 -13.10 31.15 15.79
C PHE A 114 -12.64 32.57 15.48
N ALA A 115 -11.44 32.70 14.90
CA ALA A 115 -10.97 33.93 14.25
C ALA A 115 -10.18 33.52 13.00
N PRO A 116 -10.35 34.18 11.84
CA PRO A 116 -9.63 33.84 10.61
C PRO A 116 -8.10 33.82 10.77
N GLU A 117 -7.57 34.73 11.58
CA GLU A 117 -6.14 34.89 11.86
C GLU A 117 -5.60 34.00 12.98
N MET A 118 -6.42 33.11 13.56
CA MET A 118 -5.97 32.24 14.65
C MET A 118 -4.86 31.30 14.17
N GLU A 119 -3.86 31.09 15.02
CA GLU A 119 -2.80 30.10 14.76
C GLU A 119 -3.33 28.68 15.03
N ILE A 120 -3.10 27.81 14.06
CA ILE A 120 -3.39 26.38 14.14
C ILE A 120 -2.09 25.60 13.96
N VAL A 121 -1.98 24.50 14.70
CA VAL A 121 -0.92 23.51 14.55
C VAL A 121 -1.40 22.49 13.55
N CYS A 122 -0.76 22.47 12.39
CA CYS A 122 -0.98 21.51 11.32
C CYS A 122 0.03 20.39 11.46
N GLU A 123 -0.44 19.14 11.50
CA GLU A 123 0.42 17.98 11.43
C GLU A 123 0.05 17.09 10.25
N THR A 124 1.05 16.38 9.75
CA THR A 124 0.84 15.27 8.83
C THR A 124 1.28 13.99 9.52
N PHE A 125 0.62 12.88 9.21
CA PHE A 125 0.86 11.61 9.87
C PHE A 125 0.65 10.43 8.93
N ARG A 126 1.15 9.27 9.34
CA ARG A 126 0.86 7.98 8.71
C ARG A 126 0.20 7.01 9.69
N LEU A 127 -0.72 6.20 9.19
CA LEU A 127 -1.26 5.06 9.94
C LEU A 127 -0.16 3.99 10.13
N VAL A 128 0.15 3.66 11.38
CA VAL A 128 1.18 2.67 11.74
C VAL A 128 0.56 1.29 11.94
N THR A 129 -0.54 1.20 12.69
CA THR A 129 -1.15 -0.09 13.04
C THR A 129 -2.63 0.08 13.34
N VAL A 130 -3.45 -0.88 12.88
CA VAL A 130 -4.86 -1.00 13.25
C VAL A 130 -4.99 -1.90 14.48
N LEU A 131 -5.54 -1.35 15.55
CA LEU A 131 -5.76 -2.04 16.83
C LEU A 131 -7.09 -2.81 16.81
N PRO A 132 -7.33 -3.76 17.75
CA PRO A 132 -8.50 -4.62 17.72
C PRO A 132 -9.85 -3.89 17.53
N ALA A 133 -10.06 -2.76 18.21
CA ALA A 133 -11.31 -2.00 18.11
C ALA A 133 -11.51 -1.34 16.72
N GLY A 134 -10.42 -1.00 16.02
CA GLY A 134 -10.47 -0.42 14.68
C GLY A 134 -10.62 -1.44 13.55
N ARG A 135 -10.42 -2.75 13.79
CA ARG A 135 -10.35 -3.76 12.71
C ARG A 135 -11.66 -3.93 11.95
N ALA A 136 -12.79 -3.88 12.65
CA ALA A 136 -14.10 -4.02 12.02
C ALA A 136 -14.39 -2.87 11.06
N LEU A 137 -14.11 -1.63 11.49
CA LEU A 137 -14.24 -0.44 10.65
C LEU A 137 -13.23 -0.46 9.49
N TYR A 138 -11.95 -0.78 9.77
CA TYR A 138 -10.91 -0.91 8.75
C TYR A 138 -11.30 -1.88 7.64
N ALA A 139 -11.88 -3.03 7.98
CA ALA A 139 -12.34 -4.01 6.99
C ALA A 139 -13.50 -3.50 6.10
N GLN A 140 -14.24 -2.47 6.54
CA GLN A 140 -15.32 -1.85 5.77
C GLN A 140 -14.82 -0.72 4.87
N VAL A 141 -13.84 0.07 5.33
CA VAL A 141 -13.46 1.33 4.67
C VAL A 141 -12.14 1.25 3.90
N ALA A 142 -11.25 0.33 4.26
CA ALA A 142 -9.96 0.23 3.60
C ALA A 142 -10.11 -0.43 2.23
N ARG A 143 -9.58 0.21 1.20
CA ARG A 143 -9.57 -0.33 -0.16
C ARG A 143 -8.25 -1.06 -0.39
N PRO A 144 -8.26 -2.35 -0.77
CA PRO A 144 -7.04 -3.06 -1.10
C PRO A 144 -6.34 -2.45 -2.30
N ILE A 145 -5.01 -2.32 -2.20
CA ILE A 145 -4.14 -1.99 -3.33
C ILE A 145 -3.46 -3.27 -3.78
N PHE A 146 -3.67 -3.63 -5.03
CA PHE A 146 -3.08 -4.79 -5.66
C PHE A 146 -1.73 -4.40 -6.27
N ILE A 147 -0.67 -5.11 -5.89
CA ILE A 147 0.69 -4.90 -6.37
C ILE A 147 0.96 -5.97 -7.41
N VAL A 148 0.65 -5.63 -8.66
CA VAL A 148 0.75 -6.54 -9.81
C VAL A 148 2.19 -6.55 -10.29
N THR A 149 2.84 -7.70 -10.15
CA THR A 149 4.28 -7.83 -10.31
C THR A 149 4.63 -8.86 -11.38
N ASP A 150 5.64 -8.52 -12.16
CA ASP A 150 6.26 -9.37 -13.18
C ASP A 150 7.80 -9.31 -13.02
N ILE A 151 8.47 -10.42 -13.28
CA ILE A 151 9.93 -10.55 -13.14
C ILE A 151 10.58 -11.15 -14.39
N GLU A 152 11.83 -10.74 -14.63
CA GLU A 152 12.71 -11.37 -15.61
C GLU A 152 13.90 -12.03 -14.90
N SER A 153 14.36 -13.17 -15.38
CA SER A 153 15.39 -13.98 -14.70
C SER A 153 16.34 -14.69 -15.66
N ASP A 154 17.50 -15.08 -15.13
CA ASP A 154 18.51 -15.86 -15.87
C ASP A 154 18.29 -17.38 -15.79
N GLY A 155 17.14 -17.82 -15.27
CA GLY A 155 16.73 -19.21 -15.27
C GLY A 155 15.44 -19.50 -14.50
N PRO A 156 15.10 -20.79 -14.29
CA PRO A 156 13.77 -21.17 -13.86
C PRO A 156 13.50 -21.08 -12.34
N THR A 157 14.52 -20.86 -11.50
CA THR A 157 14.35 -20.96 -10.05
C THR A 157 15.26 -20.04 -9.24
N PRO A 158 14.74 -19.34 -8.20
CA PRO A 158 15.55 -18.49 -7.31
C PRO A 158 16.63 -19.23 -6.51
N LEU A 159 16.54 -20.57 -6.44
CA LEU A 159 17.55 -21.39 -5.76
C LEU A 159 18.88 -21.45 -6.52
N HIS A 160 18.84 -21.42 -7.84
CA HIS A 160 20.02 -21.66 -8.69
C HIS A 160 20.36 -20.47 -9.60
N ASN A 161 19.37 -19.62 -9.90
CA ASN A 161 19.43 -18.53 -10.86
C ASN A 161 19.26 -17.16 -10.19
N SER A 162 19.47 -16.08 -10.94
CA SER A 162 19.24 -14.71 -10.49
C SER A 162 17.99 -14.10 -11.15
N MET A 163 17.26 -13.29 -10.39
CA MET A 163 16.32 -12.31 -10.92
C MET A 163 17.13 -11.17 -11.51
N LEU A 164 16.82 -10.80 -12.76
CA LEU A 164 17.50 -9.78 -13.54
C LEU A 164 16.78 -8.44 -13.46
N SER A 165 15.45 -8.44 -13.51
CA SER A 165 14.65 -7.24 -13.30
C SER A 165 13.28 -7.60 -12.77
N PHE A 166 12.59 -6.63 -12.18
CA PHE A 166 11.18 -6.77 -11.86
C PHE A 166 10.49 -5.41 -11.94
N ALA A 167 9.17 -5.46 -12.06
CA ALA A 167 8.35 -4.28 -11.96
C ALA A 167 7.02 -4.58 -11.28
N SER A 168 6.46 -3.55 -10.65
CA SER A 168 5.15 -3.62 -10.02
C SER A 168 4.29 -2.42 -10.40
N VAL A 169 3.01 -2.67 -10.64
CA VAL A 169 1.96 -1.64 -10.79
C VAL A 169 1.02 -1.73 -9.58
N ALA A 170 0.85 -0.62 -8.88
CA ALA A 170 -0.09 -0.51 -7.77
C ALA A 170 -1.44 -0.02 -8.27
N VAL A 171 -2.50 -0.83 -8.10
CA VAL A 171 -3.83 -0.55 -8.64
C VAL A 171 -4.95 -0.98 -7.69
N GLU A 172 -6.05 -0.24 -7.64
CA GLU A 172 -7.29 -0.67 -6.96
C GLU A 172 -8.19 -1.52 -7.87
N ALA A 173 -9.24 -2.10 -7.29
CA ALA A 173 -10.18 -2.96 -8.03
C ALA A 173 -10.91 -2.24 -9.18
N ASP A 174 -11.02 -0.91 -9.13
CA ASP A 174 -11.65 -0.08 -10.16
C ASP A 174 -10.66 0.45 -11.21
N GLY A 175 -9.38 0.08 -11.11
CA GLY A 175 -8.33 0.53 -12.02
C GLY A 175 -7.61 1.82 -11.60
N THR A 176 -7.97 2.43 -10.46
CA THR A 176 -7.25 3.59 -9.93
C THR A 176 -5.79 3.23 -9.66
N ARG A 177 -4.84 3.94 -10.29
CA ARG A 177 -3.40 3.70 -10.15
C ARG A 177 -2.80 4.51 -9.01
N HIS A 178 -1.91 3.87 -8.25
CA HIS A 178 -1.20 4.46 -7.09
C HIS A 178 0.30 4.61 -7.29
N GLY A 179 0.84 4.11 -8.41
CA GLY A 179 2.24 4.24 -8.76
C GLY A 179 2.79 2.98 -9.42
N GLU A 180 4.03 3.10 -9.86
CA GLU A 180 4.78 2.02 -10.49
C GLU A 180 6.18 1.97 -9.90
N PHE A 181 6.74 0.77 -9.83
CA PHE A 181 8.13 0.52 -9.43
C PHE A 181 8.77 -0.36 -10.50
N GLU A 182 9.96 -0.01 -10.97
CA GLU A 182 10.73 -0.80 -11.93
C GLU A 182 12.19 -0.80 -11.47
N ALA A 183 12.83 -1.97 -11.49
CA ALA A 183 14.24 -2.08 -11.18
C ALA A 183 14.93 -3.19 -11.95
N VAL A 184 16.20 -2.94 -12.27
CA VAL A 184 17.14 -3.91 -12.81
C VAL A 184 18.14 -4.27 -11.72
N LEU A 185 18.43 -5.55 -11.58
CA LEU A 185 19.20 -6.13 -10.49
C LEU A 185 20.51 -6.72 -10.99
N THR A 186 21.58 -6.50 -10.23
CA THR A 186 22.83 -7.21 -10.45
C THR A 186 22.63 -8.70 -10.15
N PRO A 187 23.10 -9.62 -11.04
CA PRO A 187 23.03 -11.04 -10.77
C PRO A 187 23.78 -11.40 -9.48
N ARG A 188 23.24 -12.37 -8.75
CA ARG A 188 23.86 -12.79 -7.50
C ARG A 188 25.13 -13.59 -7.78
N ALA A 189 26.20 -13.28 -7.05
CA ALA A 189 27.49 -13.97 -7.20
C ALA A 189 27.43 -15.47 -6.84
N ASP A 190 26.44 -15.89 -6.04
CA ASP A 190 26.21 -17.28 -5.61
C ASP A 190 25.20 -18.04 -6.50
N ARG A 191 24.89 -17.52 -7.69
CA ARG A 191 23.95 -18.11 -8.66
C ARG A 191 24.62 -18.35 -10.00
N LYS A 192 24.00 -19.18 -10.85
CA LYS A 192 24.49 -19.55 -12.18
C LYS A 192 23.37 -19.44 -13.20
N GLN A 193 23.66 -18.84 -14.34
CA GLN A 193 22.72 -18.76 -15.45
C GLN A 193 22.32 -20.14 -15.98
N ASN A 194 21.08 -20.28 -16.42
CA ASN A 194 20.58 -21.49 -17.05
C ASN A 194 20.79 -21.45 -18.56
N GLU A 195 21.43 -22.47 -19.13
CA GLU A 195 21.78 -22.51 -20.56
C GLU A 195 20.58 -22.34 -21.50
N THR A 196 19.45 -23.00 -21.20
CA THR A 196 18.23 -22.92 -22.01
C THR A 196 17.63 -21.51 -21.97
N THR A 197 17.56 -20.90 -20.78
CA THR A 197 17.06 -19.53 -20.62
C THR A 197 17.97 -18.53 -21.34
N MET A 198 19.30 -18.69 -21.24
CA MET A 198 20.24 -17.84 -21.94
C MET A 198 20.18 -17.99 -23.47
N ALA A 199 19.91 -19.20 -23.97
CA ALA A 199 19.67 -19.43 -25.40
C ALA A 199 18.41 -18.70 -25.89
N TRP A 200 17.36 -18.62 -25.07
CA TRP A 200 16.19 -17.81 -25.38
C TRP A 200 16.49 -16.31 -25.33
N TRP A 201 17.21 -15.82 -24.32
CA TRP A 201 17.62 -14.41 -24.23
C TRP A 201 18.45 -13.94 -25.43
N ALA A 202 19.27 -14.81 -26.01
CA ALA A 202 20.00 -14.52 -27.25
C ALA A 202 19.08 -14.20 -28.45
N THR A 203 17.80 -14.60 -28.40
CA THR A 203 16.78 -14.27 -29.41
C THR A 203 16.03 -12.97 -29.12
N GLN A 204 16.20 -12.38 -27.93
CA GLN A 204 15.44 -11.23 -27.44
C GLN A 204 16.38 -10.08 -27.01
N PRO A 205 17.16 -9.48 -27.93
CA PRO A 205 18.22 -8.53 -27.57
C PRO A 205 17.70 -7.24 -26.91
N GLU A 206 16.53 -6.76 -27.30
CA GLU A 206 15.92 -5.54 -26.72
C GLU A 206 15.43 -5.79 -25.29
N ALA A 207 14.70 -6.89 -25.08
CA ALA A 207 14.24 -7.31 -23.76
C ALA A 207 15.43 -7.63 -22.83
N TRP A 208 16.47 -8.30 -23.33
CA TRP A 208 17.70 -8.55 -22.58
C TRP A 208 18.36 -7.24 -22.12
N ALA A 209 18.44 -6.24 -23.01
CA ALA A 209 18.99 -4.93 -22.65
C ALA A 209 18.14 -4.25 -21.57
N ALA A 210 16.80 -4.32 -21.68
CA ALA A 210 15.89 -3.78 -20.67
C ALA A 210 16.05 -4.48 -19.30
N ALA A 211 16.25 -5.80 -19.30
CA ALA A 211 16.39 -6.61 -18.09
C ALA A 211 17.79 -6.54 -17.44
N THR A 212 18.79 -5.89 -18.06
CA THR A 212 20.19 -5.94 -17.56
C THR A 212 20.92 -4.61 -17.53
N THR A 213 20.46 -3.59 -18.26
CA THR A 213 21.13 -2.29 -18.30
C THR A 213 20.83 -1.48 -17.04
N GLY A 214 21.86 -0.88 -16.44
CA GLY A 214 21.68 -0.02 -15.26
C GLY A 214 21.41 -0.78 -13.95
N ALA A 215 21.80 -2.05 -13.90
CA ALA A 215 21.61 -2.93 -12.76
C ALA A 215 22.12 -2.36 -11.42
N GLU A 216 21.30 -2.45 -10.38
CA GLU A 216 21.60 -2.04 -9.01
C GLU A 216 21.74 -3.28 -8.08
N ASP A 217 22.35 -3.10 -6.91
CA ASP A 217 22.47 -4.18 -5.91
C ASP A 217 21.09 -4.53 -5.32
N PRO A 218 20.65 -5.81 -5.34
CA PRO A 218 19.42 -6.25 -4.66
C PRO A 218 19.34 -5.82 -3.19
N ALA A 219 20.46 -5.74 -2.48
CA ALA A 219 20.52 -5.30 -1.08
C ALA A 219 20.11 -3.82 -0.89
N VAL A 220 20.13 -3.03 -1.97
CA VAL A 220 19.64 -1.64 -1.98
C VAL A 220 18.22 -1.58 -2.53
N VAL A 221 17.95 -2.31 -3.62
CA VAL A 221 16.67 -2.22 -4.34
C VAL A 221 15.52 -2.84 -3.54
N MET A 222 15.71 -4.02 -2.93
CA MET A 222 14.61 -4.73 -2.29
C MET A 222 14.09 -4.02 -1.04
N PRO A 223 14.92 -3.44 -0.14
CA PRO A 223 14.42 -2.55 0.91
C PRO A 223 13.66 -1.35 0.37
N ARG A 224 14.18 -0.68 -0.67
CA ARG A 224 13.52 0.47 -1.31
C ARG A 224 12.14 0.09 -1.88
N PHE A 225 12.02 -1.09 -2.49
CA PHE A 225 10.74 -1.61 -2.97
C PHE A 225 9.78 -1.90 -1.80
N ALA A 226 10.24 -2.53 -0.73
CA ALA A 226 9.41 -2.80 0.45
C ALA A 226 8.91 -1.50 1.10
N ASP A 227 9.77 -0.48 1.20
CA ASP A 227 9.41 0.85 1.71
C ASP A 227 8.38 1.52 0.80
N TRP A 228 8.55 1.41 -0.52
CA TRP A 228 7.57 1.91 -1.50
C TRP A 228 6.20 1.23 -1.30
N VAL A 229 6.14 -0.10 -1.20
CA VAL A 229 4.88 -0.84 -0.95
C VAL A 229 4.23 -0.40 0.36
N GLU A 230 5.00 -0.24 1.44
CA GLU A 230 4.46 0.20 2.73
C GLU A 230 3.92 1.63 2.70
N SER A 231 4.54 2.50 1.90
CA SER A 231 4.11 3.90 1.74
C SER A 231 2.73 4.05 1.10
N LEU A 232 2.27 3.04 0.35
CA LEU A 232 0.94 3.05 -0.28
C LEU A 232 -0.16 2.98 0.79
N ALA A 233 -1.35 3.50 0.48
CA ALA A 233 -2.49 3.43 1.39
C ALA A 233 -3.07 1.99 1.48
N GLY A 234 -3.92 1.76 2.48
CA GLY A 234 -4.71 0.52 2.56
C GLY A 234 -3.89 -0.79 2.74
N PRO A 235 -4.57 -1.94 2.69
CA PRO A 235 -3.94 -3.24 2.71
C PRO A 235 -3.41 -3.59 1.31
N LYS A 236 -2.19 -4.14 1.24
CA LYS A 236 -1.55 -4.49 -0.03
C LYS A 236 -1.67 -5.97 -0.30
N VAL A 237 -1.99 -6.34 -1.55
CA VAL A 237 -2.14 -7.72 -1.99
C VAL A 237 -1.17 -7.97 -3.14
N PHE A 238 -0.27 -8.94 -2.98
CA PHE A 238 0.64 -9.32 -4.06
C PHE A 238 -0.09 -10.06 -5.17
N VAL A 239 0.17 -9.72 -6.43
CA VAL A 239 -0.49 -10.33 -7.60
C VAL A 239 0.56 -10.64 -8.65
N ALA A 240 0.49 -11.82 -9.27
CA ALA A 240 1.41 -12.19 -10.34
C ALA A 240 0.86 -13.25 -11.32
N ALA A 241 1.57 -13.47 -12.42
CA ALA A 241 1.15 -14.29 -13.55
C ALA A 241 2.28 -15.17 -14.13
N PRO A 242 2.55 -16.37 -13.59
CA PRO A 242 1.86 -17.05 -12.50
C PRO A 242 2.48 -16.77 -11.12
N MET A 243 1.65 -16.76 -10.07
CA MET A 243 2.09 -16.65 -8.67
C MET A 243 3.20 -17.64 -8.28
N ILE A 244 3.19 -18.85 -8.86
CA ILE A 244 4.18 -19.90 -8.54
C ILE A 244 5.54 -19.69 -9.21
N PHE A 245 5.69 -18.67 -10.06
CA PHE A 245 6.95 -18.29 -10.65
C PHE A 245 7.41 -16.96 -10.06
N ASP A 246 6.78 -15.85 -10.45
CA ASP A 246 7.11 -14.50 -10.00
C ASP A 246 7.05 -14.35 -8.48
N GLY A 247 6.03 -14.94 -7.86
CA GLY A 247 5.85 -14.89 -6.42
C GLY A 247 6.98 -15.60 -5.67
N LEU A 248 7.54 -16.69 -6.20
CA LEU A 248 8.68 -17.37 -5.56
C LEU A 248 9.96 -16.53 -5.66
N TRP A 249 10.19 -15.87 -6.78
CA TRP A 249 11.32 -14.95 -6.94
C TRP A 249 11.23 -13.76 -6.00
N MET A 250 10.08 -13.09 -5.98
CA MET A 250 9.85 -11.93 -5.11
C MET A 250 9.89 -12.32 -3.64
N ASP A 251 9.28 -13.43 -3.24
CA ASP A 251 9.33 -13.91 -1.85
C ASP A 251 10.77 -14.20 -1.40
N HIS A 252 11.56 -14.87 -2.24
CA HIS A 252 12.97 -15.19 -1.96
C HIS A 252 13.82 -13.92 -1.80
N TYR A 253 13.69 -12.96 -2.73
CA TYR A 253 14.49 -11.73 -2.69
C TYR A 253 14.04 -10.78 -1.56
N LEU A 254 12.75 -10.72 -1.25
CA LEU A 254 12.26 -9.96 -0.10
C LEU A 254 12.78 -10.53 1.23
N ASP A 255 12.82 -11.87 1.37
CA ASP A 255 13.30 -12.54 2.58
C ASP A 255 14.80 -12.29 2.77
N ASP A 256 15.59 -12.50 1.72
CA ASP A 256 17.05 -12.36 1.75
C ASP A 256 17.51 -10.90 1.99
N TYR A 257 16.82 -9.92 1.41
CA TYR A 257 17.34 -8.54 1.34
C TYR A 257 16.51 -7.49 2.10
N ALA A 258 15.22 -7.74 2.36
CA ALA A 258 14.31 -6.73 2.93
C ALA A 258 13.67 -7.12 4.27
N GLY A 259 13.98 -8.33 4.79
CA GLY A 259 13.47 -8.82 6.08
C GLY A 259 11.94 -8.95 6.12
N THR A 260 11.32 -9.17 4.96
CA THR A 260 9.87 -9.31 4.76
C THR A 260 9.61 -10.34 3.67
N ARG A 261 8.36 -10.68 3.40
CA ARG A 261 7.98 -11.72 2.43
C ARG A 261 6.80 -11.31 1.59
N ALA A 262 6.65 -11.93 0.41
CA ALA A 262 5.46 -11.79 -0.43
C ALA A 262 4.26 -12.50 0.24
N LEU A 263 4.52 -13.65 0.86
CA LEU A 263 3.54 -14.38 1.65
C LEU A 263 3.35 -13.74 3.03
N SER A 264 2.10 -13.46 3.40
CA SER A 264 1.73 -13.11 4.77
C SER A 264 1.27 -14.33 5.57
N GLY A 265 1.45 -14.30 6.90
CA GLY A 265 1.06 -15.40 7.79
C GLY A 265 1.27 -15.05 9.27
N PRO A 266 1.11 -16.01 10.21
CA PRO A 266 1.34 -15.78 11.65
C PRO A 266 2.84 -15.71 11.99
N PHE A 267 3.63 -15.06 11.14
CA PHE A 267 5.07 -14.91 11.29
C PHE A 267 5.39 -13.69 12.14
N LYS A 268 6.44 -13.77 12.96
CA LYS A 268 6.97 -12.62 13.69
C LYS A 268 7.91 -11.86 12.74
N GLY A 269 7.55 -10.65 12.30
CA GLY A 269 8.39 -9.85 11.41
C GLY A 269 7.64 -8.74 10.68
N ARG A 270 8.37 -8.01 9.82
CA ARG A 270 7.80 -7.02 8.90
C ARG A 270 6.87 -7.73 7.91
N GLN A 271 5.69 -7.17 7.66
CA GLN A 271 4.70 -7.73 6.74
C GLN A 271 4.12 -6.63 5.87
N ILE A 272 4.50 -6.65 4.59
CA ILE A 272 4.09 -5.62 3.63
C ILE A 272 2.86 -6.02 2.80
N PHE A 273 2.51 -7.32 2.75
CA PHE A 273 1.33 -7.85 2.05
C PHE A 273 0.33 -8.54 2.99
N ARG A 274 -0.90 -8.75 2.49
CA ARG A 274 -1.99 -9.48 3.15
C ARG A 274 -2.43 -10.70 2.32
N GLY A 275 -2.74 -11.79 3.02
CA GLY A 275 -3.16 -13.05 2.43
C GLY A 275 -2.02 -13.81 1.72
N GLY A 276 -2.40 -14.72 0.82
CA GLY A 276 -1.51 -15.52 -0.02
C GLY A 276 -1.31 -14.97 -1.44
N GLY A 277 -1.81 -13.78 -1.73
CA GLY A 277 -1.77 -13.16 -3.06
C GLY A 277 -2.79 -13.70 -4.07
N ILE A 278 -2.77 -13.15 -5.29
CA ILE A 278 -3.63 -13.54 -6.41
C ILE A 278 -2.79 -14.08 -7.57
N CYS A 279 -3.07 -15.31 -7.98
CA CYS A 279 -2.53 -15.87 -9.22
C CYS A 279 -3.45 -15.53 -10.40
N LEU A 280 -3.01 -14.67 -11.32
CA LEU A 280 -3.83 -14.27 -12.47
C LEU A 280 -4.14 -15.44 -13.40
N TYR A 281 -3.22 -16.40 -13.60
CA TYR A 281 -3.50 -17.63 -14.36
C TYR A 281 -4.74 -18.37 -13.81
N THR A 282 -4.75 -18.61 -12.50
CA THR A 282 -5.85 -19.34 -11.83
C THR A 282 -7.14 -18.55 -11.87
N MET A 283 -7.08 -17.24 -11.57
CA MET A 283 -8.25 -16.36 -11.56
C MET A 283 -8.86 -16.23 -12.96
N ALA A 284 -8.04 -15.97 -13.97
CA ALA A 284 -8.44 -15.82 -15.36
C ALA A 284 -9.08 -17.09 -15.91
N GLY A 285 -8.43 -18.25 -15.71
CA GLY A 285 -8.96 -19.54 -16.15
C GLY A 285 -10.31 -19.87 -15.51
N THR A 286 -10.44 -19.63 -14.21
CA THR A 286 -11.67 -19.89 -13.44
C THR A 286 -12.81 -18.98 -13.86
N LEU A 287 -12.58 -17.65 -13.90
CA LEU A 287 -13.64 -16.68 -14.19
C LEU A 287 -14.10 -16.70 -15.66
N ARG A 288 -13.23 -17.12 -16.57
CA ARG A 288 -13.62 -17.37 -17.97
C ARG A 288 -14.43 -18.66 -18.16
N GLY A 289 -14.43 -19.57 -17.17
CA GLY A 289 -14.98 -20.90 -17.34
C GLY A 289 -14.29 -21.73 -18.43
N ALA A 290 -13.01 -21.46 -18.70
CA ALA A 290 -12.24 -22.18 -19.73
C ALA A 290 -11.82 -23.58 -19.24
N PRO A 291 -11.67 -24.58 -20.13
CA PRO A 291 -11.01 -25.84 -19.77
C PRO A 291 -9.61 -25.59 -19.22
N TYR A 292 -9.16 -26.40 -18.24
CA TYR A 292 -7.88 -26.19 -17.56
C TYR A 292 -6.69 -26.07 -18.52
N MET A 293 -6.67 -26.85 -19.60
CA MET A 293 -5.60 -26.82 -20.60
C MET A 293 -5.54 -25.50 -21.41
N ASP A 294 -6.57 -24.64 -21.30
CA ASP A 294 -6.68 -23.34 -21.97
C ASP A 294 -6.52 -22.15 -21.00
N TRP A 295 -6.00 -22.38 -19.79
CA TRP A 295 -5.80 -21.32 -18.78
C TRP A 295 -4.56 -20.45 -19.01
N GLY A 296 -3.79 -20.69 -20.09
CA GLY A 296 -2.60 -19.91 -20.41
C GLY A 296 -2.91 -18.42 -20.63
N MET A 297 -2.07 -17.53 -20.11
CA MET A 297 -2.28 -16.07 -20.24
C MET A 297 -2.30 -15.61 -21.70
N SER A 298 -1.57 -16.29 -22.59
CA SER A 298 -1.62 -16.04 -24.05
C SER A 298 -2.98 -16.34 -24.69
N LYS A 299 -3.90 -16.99 -23.97
CA LYS A 299 -5.28 -17.26 -24.42
C LYS A 299 -6.23 -16.14 -24.04
N LEU A 300 -5.81 -15.15 -23.26
CA LEU A 300 -6.65 -14.02 -22.89
C LEU A 300 -6.83 -13.07 -24.07
N PRO A 301 -8.02 -12.47 -24.22
CA PRO A 301 -8.24 -11.46 -25.25
C PRO A 301 -7.35 -10.22 -25.03
N ALA A 302 -6.95 -9.56 -26.12
CA ALA A 302 -6.05 -8.41 -26.06
C ALA A 302 -6.66 -7.21 -25.30
N GLU A 303 -7.99 -7.10 -25.30
CA GLU A 303 -8.73 -6.09 -24.54
C GLU A 303 -8.53 -6.24 -23.03
N PHE A 304 -8.31 -7.45 -22.50
CA PHE A 304 -8.01 -7.64 -21.08
C PHE A 304 -6.67 -7.02 -20.70
N TYR A 305 -5.72 -6.98 -21.63
CA TYR A 305 -4.42 -6.32 -21.43
C TYR A 305 -4.50 -4.81 -21.68
N GLY A 306 -5.65 -4.26 -22.04
CA GLY A 306 -5.76 -2.87 -22.51
C GLY A 306 -4.94 -2.60 -23.77
N HIS A 307 -4.74 -3.63 -24.61
CA HIS A 307 -3.88 -3.60 -25.79
C HIS A 307 -2.40 -3.27 -25.53
N ILE A 308 -1.92 -3.44 -24.29
CA ILE A 308 -0.50 -3.32 -23.96
C ILE A 308 0.23 -4.56 -24.50
N PRO A 309 1.28 -4.40 -25.35
CA PRO A 309 2.07 -5.52 -25.83
C PRO A 309 2.82 -6.20 -24.69
N HIS A 310 2.94 -7.53 -24.76
CA HIS A 310 3.81 -8.30 -23.88
C HIS A 310 5.23 -8.31 -24.47
N THR A 311 6.15 -7.53 -23.89
CA THR A 311 7.45 -7.21 -24.51
C THR A 311 8.63 -7.93 -23.85
N HIS A 312 8.41 -8.67 -22.76
CA HIS A 312 9.47 -9.19 -21.88
C HIS A 312 10.31 -8.08 -21.25
N ARG A 313 9.67 -6.91 -21.07
CA ARG A 313 10.12 -5.87 -20.15
C ARG A 313 9.13 -5.86 -19.02
N ALA A 314 9.61 -6.17 -17.81
CA ALA A 314 8.78 -6.37 -16.64
C ALA A 314 7.69 -5.28 -16.43
N ILE A 315 7.99 -3.99 -16.67
CA ILE A 315 6.98 -2.94 -16.48
C ILE A 315 5.86 -2.95 -17.51
N ASP A 316 6.14 -3.28 -18.77
CA ASP A 316 5.11 -3.34 -19.81
C ASP A 316 4.16 -4.51 -19.51
N ASP A 317 4.74 -5.63 -19.09
CA ASP A 317 4.02 -6.85 -18.77
C ASP A 317 3.18 -6.68 -17.49
N ALA A 318 3.76 -6.10 -16.43
CA ALA A 318 3.04 -5.75 -15.21
C ALA A 318 1.87 -4.78 -15.47
N ARG A 319 2.01 -3.82 -16.39
CA ARG A 319 0.90 -2.93 -16.79
C ARG A 319 -0.20 -3.68 -17.52
N GLY A 320 0.15 -4.59 -18.44
CA GLY A 320 -0.82 -5.45 -19.10
C GLY A 320 -1.57 -6.34 -18.10
N PHE A 321 -0.85 -6.96 -17.17
CA PHE A 321 -1.44 -7.77 -16.10
C PHE A 321 -2.29 -6.97 -15.11
N ALA A 322 -1.96 -5.70 -14.87
CA ALA A 322 -2.80 -4.83 -14.05
C ALA A 322 -4.17 -4.58 -14.69
N ASN A 323 -4.21 -4.38 -16.02
CA ASN A 323 -5.47 -4.29 -16.75
C ASN A 323 -6.25 -5.62 -16.67
N VAL A 324 -5.56 -6.75 -16.82
CA VAL A 324 -6.18 -8.08 -16.70
C VAL A 324 -6.81 -8.25 -15.32
N LEU A 325 -6.11 -7.87 -14.25
CA LEU A 325 -6.65 -7.95 -12.89
C LEU A 325 -7.94 -7.15 -12.73
N VAL A 326 -7.98 -5.91 -13.23
CA VAL A 326 -9.14 -5.02 -13.14
C VAL A 326 -10.35 -5.64 -13.83
N GLU A 327 -10.17 -6.14 -15.06
CA GLU A 327 -11.24 -6.83 -15.80
C GLU A 327 -11.74 -8.08 -15.06
N LEU A 328 -10.83 -8.87 -14.48
CA LEU A 328 -11.20 -10.05 -13.70
C LEU A 328 -11.93 -9.70 -12.40
N LEU A 329 -11.54 -8.62 -11.71
CA LEU A 329 -12.25 -8.14 -10.53
C LEU A 329 -13.64 -7.59 -10.90
N GLN A 330 -13.76 -6.90 -12.05
CA GLN A 330 -15.05 -6.45 -12.57
C GLN A 330 -15.97 -7.65 -12.88
N LEU A 331 -15.46 -8.69 -13.55
CA LEU A 331 -16.21 -9.93 -13.78
C LEU A 331 -16.62 -10.60 -12.46
N SER A 332 -15.68 -10.72 -11.51
CA SER A 332 -15.95 -11.32 -10.21
C SER A 332 -17.01 -10.55 -9.42
N SER A 333 -17.05 -9.22 -9.51
CA SER A 333 -18.02 -8.40 -8.77
C SER A 333 -19.46 -8.54 -9.26
N GLN A 334 -19.66 -9.08 -10.47
CA GLN A 334 -20.98 -9.38 -11.03
C GLN A 334 -21.53 -10.73 -10.55
N LEU A 335 -20.69 -11.57 -9.93
CA LEU A 335 -21.12 -12.86 -9.41
C LEU A 335 -21.87 -12.67 -8.07
N PRO A 336 -22.93 -13.46 -7.81
CA PRO A 336 -23.58 -13.45 -6.50
C PRO A 336 -22.58 -13.81 -5.39
N PRO A 337 -22.44 -12.98 -4.34
CA PRO A 337 -21.47 -13.23 -3.28
C PRO A 337 -21.87 -14.45 -2.45
N ILE A 338 -20.91 -15.33 -2.19
CA ILE A 338 -21.05 -16.42 -1.21
C ILE A 338 -20.40 -15.96 0.08
N ILE A 339 -21.22 -15.66 1.10
CA ILE A 339 -20.74 -15.20 2.40
C ILE A 339 -20.52 -16.42 3.29
N GLY A 340 -19.28 -16.59 3.78
CA GLY A 340 -18.96 -17.64 4.75
C GLY A 340 -19.53 -17.32 6.14
N SER A 341 -20.01 -18.33 6.86
CA SER A 341 -20.21 -18.25 8.31
C SER A 341 -18.89 -18.51 9.04
N LYS A 342 -18.84 -18.25 10.36
CA LYS A 342 -17.73 -18.76 11.18
C LYS A 342 -17.60 -20.27 10.90
N SER A 343 -16.41 -20.68 10.48
CA SER A 343 -16.13 -22.07 10.19
C SER A 343 -15.98 -22.84 11.50
N ASP A 344 -16.79 -23.87 11.70
CA ASP A 344 -16.59 -24.88 12.76
C ASP A 344 -15.46 -25.86 12.41
N PHE A 345 -14.89 -25.76 11.20
CA PHE A 345 -13.68 -26.49 10.81
C PHE A 345 -12.44 -25.68 11.24
N ARG A 346 -12.10 -25.72 12.53
CA ARG A 346 -10.76 -25.41 13.06
C ARG A 346 -10.46 -26.23 14.29
#